data_AF-A0A518C3L1-F1
#
_entry.id   AF-A0A518C3L1-F1
#
_cell.length_a   1.000
_cell.length_b   1.000
_cell.length_c   1.000
_cell.angle_alpha   90.00
_cell.angle_beta   90.00
_cell.angle_gamma   90.00
#
_symmetry.space_group_name_H-M   'P 1'
#
loop_
_entity.id
_entity.type
_entity.pdbx_description
1 polymer ?
#
loop_
_entity_poly.entity_id
_entity_poly.type
_entity_poly.pdbx_seq_one_letter_code
_entity_poly.pdbx_strand_id
1 'polypeptide(L)'
;MSIQRCLLIVGLLVLPILTSLGCSGENMVTLKISGTSTSEEREKISEKAKSLTDGSSNYITSYHMNNTYTVNVGPVTDVEAFVQQIDFGKVTKVEERTIYVDLDAEPDAEEPAATDPTTTDPAPMETKPMEETPMETSSE
;
A
#
# COMPACT_ATOMS: atom_id res chain seq x y z
N MET A 1 -53.14 -10.87 -0.31
CA MET A 1 -52.62 -10.38 0.99
C MET A 1 -51.42 -11.27 1.32
N SER A 2 -50.19 -10.84 1.54
CA SER A 2 -49.64 -9.52 1.83
C SER A 2 -48.18 -9.52 1.34
N ILE A 3 -47.80 -8.50 0.57
CA ILE A 3 -46.42 -8.15 0.23
C ILE A 3 -46.01 -7.10 1.25
N GLN A 4 -45.03 -7.37 2.11
CA GLN A 4 -44.41 -6.31 2.92
C GLN A 4 -42.98 -6.67 3.34
N ARG A 5 -42.01 -6.18 2.55
CA ARG A 5 -40.97 -5.17 2.90
C ARG A 5 -39.79 -5.73 3.69
N CYS A 6 -38.61 -5.73 3.05
CA CYS A 6 -37.47 -4.83 3.37
C CYS A 6 -36.61 -5.43 4.50
N LEU A 7 -35.29 -5.51 4.47
CA LEU A 7 -34.25 -4.77 3.75
C LEU A 7 -32.95 -5.59 3.84
N LEU A 8 -32.14 -5.44 2.79
CA LEU A 8 -30.67 -5.52 2.76
C LEU A 8 -29.95 -5.51 4.13
N ILE A 9 -29.20 -6.56 4.43
CA ILE A 9 -27.87 -6.48 5.06
C ILE A 9 -27.00 -7.52 4.34
N VAL A 10 -26.33 -7.12 3.27
CA VAL A 10 -24.88 -6.85 3.24
C VAL A 10 -24.08 -8.11 3.49
N GLY A 11 -23.44 -8.58 2.41
CA GLY A 11 -22.66 -9.80 2.36
C GLY A 11 -21.52 -9.80 3.36
N LEU A 12 -21.44 -10.90 4.11
CA LEU A 12 -20.21 -11.35 4.73
C LEU A 12 -19.65 -12.46 3.83
N LEU A 13 -19.04 -12.06 2.71
CA LEU A 13 -18.22 -12.95 1.90
C LEU A 13 -16.89 -13.10 2.66
N VAL A 14 -16.92 -13.94 3.70
CA VAL A 14 -15.73 -14.34 4.45
C VAL A 14 -14.94 -15.28 3.55
N LEU A 15 -14.14 -14.72 2.66
CA LEU A 15 -13.05 -15.46 2.02
C LEU A 15 -12.15 -15.97 3.15
N PRO A 16 -11.99 -17.30 3.33
CA PRO A 16 -10.95 -17.80 4.20
C PRO A 16 -9.62 -17.34 3.60
N ILE A 17 -8.94 -16.54 4.40
CA ILE A 17 -7.59 -16.02 4.22
C ILE A 17 -6.72 -17.18 3.72
N LEU A 18 -6.21 -17.04 2.50
CA LEU A 18 -5.25 -17.97 1.93
C LEU A 18 -3.99 -17.88 2.79
N THR A 19 -3.86 -18.78 3.76
CA THR A 19 -2.68 -18.93 4.61
C THR A 19 -1.51 -19.33 3.73
N SER A 20 -0.71 -18.36 3.30
CA SER A 20 0.59 -18.64 2.71
C SER A 20 1.47 -19.26 3.79
N LEU A 21 1.67 -20.56 3.69
CA LEU A 21 2.76 -21.31 4.30
C LEU A 21 4.10 -20.75 3.79
N GLY A 22 4.52 -19.60 4.32
CA GLY A 22 5.85 -19.06 4.13
C GLY A 22 6.75 -19.55 5.25
N CYS A 23 7.38 -20.72 5.08
CA CYS A 23 8.54 -21.12 5.88
C CYS A 23 9.74 -20.24 5.50
N SER A 24 9.65 -18.94 5.80
CA SER A 24 10.76 -18.01 5.68
C SER A 24 11.64 -18.21 6.89
N GLY A 25 12.87 -18.68 6.68
CA GLY A 25 13.88 -18.71 7.75
C GLY A 25 13.94 -17.35 8.43
N GLU A 26 14.17 -17.32 9.75
CA GLU A 26 14.21 -16.08 10.53
C GLU A 26 15.11 -15.07 9.80
N ASN A 27 14.53 -13.94 9.39
CA ASN A 27 15.17 -12.85 8.62
C ASN A 27 15.25 -13.00 7.09
N MET A 28 14.50 -13.89 6.46
CA MET A 28 14.34 -13.89 4.98
C MET A 28 13.30 -12.85 4.52
N VAL A 29 13.52 -12.24 3.36
CA VAL A 29 12.49 -11.48 2.63
C VAL A 29 12.14 -12.18 1.31
N THR A 30 10.90 -12.05 0.88
CA THR A 30 10.39 -12.64 -0.35
C THR A 30 10.07 -11.54 -1.35
N LEU A 31 10.77 -11.48 -2.46
CA LEU A 31 10.48 -10.61 -3.58
C LEU A 31 9.54 -11.32 -4.55
N LYS A 32 8.38 -10.74 -4.84
CA LYS A 32 7.46 -11.19 -5.89
C LYS A 32 7.50 -10.18 -7.03
N ILE A 33 8.20 -10.56 -8.09
CA ILE A 33 8.48 -9.69 -9.24
C ILE A 33 7.57 -10.05 -10.41
N SER A 34 6.83 -9.05 -10.92
CA SER A 34 6.07 -9.12 -12.18
C SER A 34 6.86 -8.49 -13.34
N GLY A 35 6.43 -8.76 -14.57
CA GLY A 35 7.02 -8.17 -15.77
C GLY A 35 8.27 -8.87 -16.32
N THR A 36 8.79 -9.90 -15.63
CA THR A 36 10.01 -10.58 -16.13
C THR A 36 9.76 -11.42 -17.38
N SER A 37 10.38 -11.05 -18.50
CA SER A 37 10.15 -11.68 -19.80
C SER A 37 11.22 -12.71 -20.17
N THR A 38 12.44 -12.57 -19.65
CA THR A 38 13.59 -13.41 -20.03
C THR A 38 14.29 -14.06 -18.85
N SER A 39 15.00 -15.17 -19.09
CA SER A 39 15.84 -15.79 -18.06
C SER A 39 17.04 -14.92 -17.67
N GLU A 40 17.63 -14.20 -18.62
CA GLU A 40 18.77 -13.31 -18.38
C GLU A 40 18.41 -12.15 -17.45
N GLU A 41 17.23 -11.57 -17.61
CA GLU A 41 16.70 -10.53 -16.72
C GLU A 41 16.48 -11.07 -15.31
N ARG A 42 15.90 -12.26 -15.17
CA ARG A 42 15.70 -12.92 -13.87
C ARG A 42 17.03 -13.21 -13.17
N GLU A 43 18.04 -13.62 -13.90
CA GLU A 43 19.40 -13.83 -13.38
C GLU A 43 19.99 -12.52 -12.86
N LYS A 44 19.92 -11.43 -13.64
CA LYS A 44 20.36 -10.09 -13.21
C LYS A 44 19.64 -9.62 -11.95
N ILE A 45 18.33 -9.85 -11.86
CA ILE A 45 17.53 -9.51 -10.67
C ILE A 45 17.96 -10.33 -9.45
N SER A 46 18.21 -11.63 -9.61
CA SER A 46 18.74 -12.46 -8.52
C SER A 46 20.09 -11.96 -8.02
N GLU A 47 21.01 -11.64 -8.93
CA GLU A 47 22.33 -11.12 -8.56
C GLU A 47 22.24 -9.77 -7.85
N LYS A 48 21.38 -8.86 -8.34
CA LYS A 48 21.09 -7.60 -7.67
C LYS A 48 20.51 -7.83 -6.27
N ALA A 49 19.46 -8.63 -6.15
CA ALA A 49 18.82 -8.92 -4.86
C ALA A 49 19.80 -9.52 -3.84
N LYS A 50 20.69 -10.42 -4.29
CA LYS A 50 21.76 -10.99 -3.46
C LYS A 50 22.78 -9.95 -3.00
N SER A 51 23.07 -8.94 -3.83
CA SER A 51 24.01 -7.87 -3.50
C SER A 51 23.48 -6.88 -2.47
N LEU A 52 22.16 -6.82 -2.27
CA LEU A 52 21.50 -5.94 -1.30
C LEU A 52 21.58 -6.46 0.15
N THR A 53 22.12 -7.66 0.37
CA THR A 53 22.30 -8.23 1.71
C THR A 53 23.76 -8.16 2.15
N ASP A 54 24.01 -7.48 3.26
CA ASP A 54 25.35 -7.23 3.83
C ASP A 54 25.93 -8.43 4.62
N GLY A 55 25.40 -9.64 4.42
CA GLY A 55 25.80 -10.83 5.17
C GLY A 55 27.02 -11.55 4.58
N SER A 56 27.90 -12.09 5.44
CA SER A 56 28.90 -13.08 5.01
C SER A 56 28.27 -14.41 4.56
N SER A 57 27.00 -14.62 4.92
CA SER A 57 26.19 -15.79 4.58
C SER A 57 24.91 -15.36 3.86
N ASN A 58 25.02 -14.98 2.59
CA ASN A 58 23.87 -14.61 1.77
C ASN A 58 23.19 -15.89 1.26
N TYR A 59 21.93 -16.08 1.65
CA TYR A 59 21.06 -17.13 1.13
C TYR A 59 20.13 -16.53 0.08
N ILE A 60 20.14 -17.12 -1.11
CA ILE A 60 19.22 -16.76 -2.18
C ILE A 60 18.62 -18.02 -2.79
N THR A 61 17.31 -18.02 -2.96
CA THR A 61 16.60 -19.00 -3.77
C THR A 61 15.61 -18.28 -4.66
N SER A 62 15.42 -18.75 -5.89
CA SER A 62 14.44 -18.16 -6.79
C SER A 62 13.71 -19.22 -7.60
N TYR A 63 12.47 -18.91 -7.95
CA TYR A 63 11.64 -19.76 -8.80
C TYR A 63 10.68 -18.89 -9.62
N HIS A 64 10.30 -19.39 -10.80
CA HIS A 64 9.35 -18.70 -11.69
C HIS A 64 8.09 -19.55 -11.85
N MET A 65 6.93 -18.97 -11.56
CA MET A 65 5.64 -19.64 -11.65
C MET A 65 4.56 -18.67 -12.14
N ASN A 66 3.77 -19.08 -13.13
CA ASN A 66 2.58 -18.35 -13.60
C ASN A 66 2.81 -16.84 -13.80
N ASN A 67 3.88 -16.48 -14.52
CA ASN A 67 4.26 -15.09 -14.82
C ASN A 67 4.76 -14.25 -13.63
N THR A 68 5.02 -14.87 -12.49
CA THR A 68 5.63 -14.23 -11.32
C THR A 68 7.00 -14.85 -11.07
N TYR A 69 8.02 -14.01 -10.93
CA TYR A 69 9.34 -14.43 -10.50
C TYR A 69 9.48 -14.18 -9.00
N THR A 70 9.71 -15.23 -8.23
CA THR A 70 9.84 -15.14 -6.77
C THR A 70 11.29 -15.33 -6.37
N VAL A 71 11.83 -14.43 -5.56
CA VAL A 71 13.19 -14.50 -5.01
C VAL A 71 13.12 -14.41 -3.50
N ASN A 72 13.59 -15.42 -2.77
CA ASN A 72 13.79 -15.33 -1.34
C ASN A 72 15.24 -15.00 -1.08
N VAL A 73 15.50 -13.91 -0.36
CA VAL A 73 16.85 -13.46 -0.04
C VAL A 73 16.98 -13.11 1.44
N GLY A 74 18.14 -13.40 2.02
CA GLY A 74 18.44 -13.05 3.39
C GLY A 74 19.86 -13.43 3.81
N PRO A 75 20.26 -13.07 5.04
CA PRO A 75 19.44 -12.39 6.04
C PRO A 75 19.20 -10.90 5.74
N VAL A 76 18.01 -10.41 6.05
CA VAL A 76 17.60 -9.00 5.98
C VAL A 76 17.04 -8.59 7.34
N THR A 77 17.76 -7.76 8.07
CA THR A 77 17.34 -7.29 9.40
C THR A 77 16.31 -6.17 9.31
N ASP A 78 16.51 -5.25 8.38
CA ASP A 78 15.64 -4.08 8.15
C ASP A 78 15.02 -4.16 6.75
N VAL A 79 13.70 -4.41 6.71
CA VAL A 79 12.95 -4.54 5.46
C VAL A 79 12.77 -3.18 4.78
N GLU A 80 12.60 -2.10 5.55
CA GLU A 80 12.37 -0.77 4.98
C GLU A 80 13.65 -0.24 4.33
N ALA A 81 14.80 -0.44 4.98
CA ALA A 81 16.10 -0.12 4.39
C ALA A 81 16.41 -0.98 3.17
N PHE A 82 15.99 -2.26 3.16
CA PHE A 82 16.14 -3.13 2.00
C PHE A 82 15.28 -2.65 0.82
N VAL A 83 14.03 -2.28 1.06
CA VAL A 83 13.10 -1.75 0.04
C VAL A 83 13.65 -0.49 -0.61
N GLN A 84 14.24 0.42 0.16
CA GLN A 84 14.83 1.67 -0.35
C GLN A 84 16.04 1.44 -1.27
N GLN A 85 16.68 0.27 -1.20
CA GLN A 85 17.83 -0.08 -2.05
C GLN A 85 17.42 -0.77 -3.37
N ILE A 86 16.13 -1.12 -3.53
CA ILE A 86 15.64 -1.76 -4.76
C ILE A 86 15.65 -0.74 -5.90
N ASP A 87 16.46 -1.01 -6.93
CA ASP A 87 16.69 -0.11 -8.07
C ASP A 87 16.25 -0.69 -9.43
N PHE A 88 15.77 -1.93 -9.44
CA PHE A 88 15.48 -2.68 -10.67
C PHE A 88 14.00 -2.69 -11.04
N GLY A 89 13.13 -2.12 -10.22
CA GLY A 89 11.70 -2.03 -10.48
C GLY A 89 11.00 -1.20 -9.41
N LYS A 90 9.71 -0.97 -9.60
CA LYS A 90 8.90 -0.20 -8.66
C LYS A 90 8.31 -1.10 -7.60
N VAL A 91 8.53 -0.74 -6.33
CA VAL A 91 7.89 -1.43 -5.21
C VAL A 91 6.43 -0.99 -5.14
N THR A 92 5.50 -1.90 -5.40
CA THR A 92 4.06 -1.61 -5.42
C THR A 92 3.39 -1.87 -4.09
N LYS A 93 3.93 -2.81 -3.31
CA LYS A 93 3.37 -3.22 -2.02
C LYS A 93 4.41 -3.93 -1.17
N VAL A 94 4.30 -3.77 0.15
CA VAL A 94 5.02 -4.57 1.14
C VAL A 94 3.99 -5.20 2.08
N GLU A 95 4.02 -6.51 2.23
CA GLU A 95 3.17 -7.27 3.16
C GLU A 95 4.06 -8.13 4.05
N GLU A 96 4.11 -7.82 5.34
CA GLU A 96 4.98 -8.48 6.31
C GLU A 96 6.46 -8.41 5.90
N ARG A 97 6.95 -9.44 5.20
CA ARG A 97 8.31 -9.55 4.65
C ARG A 97 8.30 -9.94 3.17
N THR A 98 7.15 -9.81 2.52
CA THR A 98 6.95 -10.00 1.10
C THR A 98 6.89 -8.64 0.41
N ILE A 99 7.79 -8.41 -0.53
CA ILE A 99 7.92 -7.17 -1.29
C ILE A 99 7.46 -7.46 -2.72
N TYR A 100 6.48 -6.72 -3.19
CA TYR A 100 5.97 -6.82 -4.55
C TYR A 100 6.66 -5.77 -5.41
N VAL A 101 7.30 -6.22 -6.49
CA VAL A 101 8.06 -5.37 -7.41
C VAL A 101 7.48 -5.53 -8.80
N ASP A 102 7.20 -4.42 -9.46
CA ASP A 102 6.75 -4.40 -10.85
C ASP A 102 7.81 -3.73 -11.73
N LEU A 103 8.29 -4.46 -12.74
CA LEU A 103 9.29 -3.97 -13.68
C LEU A 103 8.69 -3.08 -14.77
N ASP A 104 7.41 -3.30 -15.08
CA ASP A 104 6.70 -2.60 -16.16
C ASP A 104 5.90 -1.39 -15.63
N ALA A 105 5.84 -1.21 -14.31
CA ALA A 105 5.13 -0.09 -13.73
C ALA A 105 5.83 1.22 -14.11
N GLU A 106 5.09 2.13 -14.73
CA GLU A 106 5.60 3.46 -15.02
C GLU A 106 6.00 4.14 -13.70
N PRO A 107 7.17 4.83 -13.67
CA PRO A 107 7.52 5.68 -12.53
C PRO A 107 6.37 6.66 -12.38
N ASP A 108 5.78 6.73 -11.19
CA ASP A 108 4.58 7.53 -10.95
C ASP A 108 4.72 8.88 -11.64
N ALA A 109 3.81 9.15 -12.58
CA ALA A 109 3.49 10.53 -12.91
C ALA A 109 3.17 11.20 -11.57
N GLU A 110 4.00 12.17 -11.20
CA GLU A 110 3.95 12.96 -9.98
C GLU A 110 2.62 12.84 -9.25
N GLU A 111 2.66 12.25 -8.05
CA GLU A 111 1.65 12.56 -7.03
C GLU A 111 1.52 14.09 -7.03
N PRO A 112 0.36 14.68 -7.41
CA PRO A 112 0.26 16.12 -7.46
C PRO A 112 0.51 16.60 -6.04
N ALA A 113 1.58 17.38 -5.90
CA ALA A 113 1.98 18.03 -4.67
C ALA A 113 0.72 18.41 -3.89
N ALA A 114 0.62 17.89 -2.67
CA ALA A 114 -0.34 18.35 -1.68
C ALA A 114 -0.37 19.88 -1.79
N THR A 115 -1.49 20.40 -2.31
CA THR A 115 -1.69 21.83 -2.41
C THR A 115 -1.77 22.34 -0.98
N ASP A 116 -0.67 22.95 -0.57
CA ASP A 116 -0.50 23.84 0.57
C ASP A 116 -1.79 24.65 0.82
N PRO A 117 -2.54 24.44 1.92
CA PRO A 117 -3.56 25.39 2.31
C PRO A 117 -2.90 26.53 3.09
N THR A 118 -2.08 27.33 2.42
CA THR A 118 -1.70 28.65 2.89
C THR A 118 -2.92 29.58 2.76
N THR A 119 -3.33 30.11 3.91
CA THR A 119 -4.07 31.37 4.08
C THR A 119 -5.50 31.41 3.52
N THR A 120 -6.46 31.06 4.38
CA THR A 120 -7.75 31.77 4.40
C THR A 120 -7.69 32.80 5.52
N ASP A 121 -7.35 34.03 5.14
CA ASP A 121 -7.70 35.25 5.86
C ASP A 121 -9.15 35.59 5.49
N PRO A 122 -10.13 35.51 6.41
CA PRO A 122 -11.39 36.21 6.22
C PRO A 122 -11.30 37.57 6.94
N ALA A 123 -11.05 38.60 6.13
CA ALA A 123 -11.46 39.97 6.42
C ALA A 123 -13.00 40.07 6.62
N PRO A 124 -13.51 41.27 6.92
CA PRO A 124 -13.84 41.84 8.22
C PRO A 124 -15.30 41.58 8.66
N MET A 125 -15.55 41.72 9.96
CA MET A 125 -16.88 41.65 10.57
C MET A 125 -17.85 42.67 9.94
N GLU A 126 -18.88 42.18 9.25
CA GLU A 126 -20.06 42.98 8.88
C GLU A 126 -21.19 42.74 9.90
N THR A 127 -21.45 43.77 10.69
CA THR A 127 -22.51 43.89 11.68
C THR A 127 -23.90 43.87 11.03
N LYS A 128 -24.78 42.97 11.46
CA LYS A 128 -26.23 43.09 11.22
C LYS A 128 -26.96 43.43 12.52
N PRO A 129 -27.82 44.47 12.57
CA PRO A 129 -28.45 44.94 13.80
C PRO A 129 -29.46 43.93 14.38
N MET A 130 -29.49 43.84 15.71
CA MET A 130 -30.59 43.26 16.47
C MET A 130 -31.89 44.01 16.14
N GLU A 131 -32.86 43.30 15.59
CA GLU A 131 -34.25 43.75 15.50
C GLU A 131 -35.04 43.04 16.60
N GLU A 132 -35.55 43.86 17.53
CA GLU A 132 -36.31 43.45 18.70
C GLU A 132 -37.66 42.84 18.31
N THR A 133 -38.09 41.79 19.00
CA THR A 133 -39.51 41.44 19.05
C THR A 133 -39.99 41.42 20.50
N PRO A 134 -41.05 42.18 20.85
CA PRO A 134 -41.47 42.40 22.23
C PRO A 134 -42.17 41.20 22.85
N MET A 135 -42.02 41.10 24.18
CA MET A 135 -42.79 40.22 25.05
C MET A 135 -44.26 40.67 25.07
N GLU A 136 -45.18 39.76 24.78
CA GLU A 136 -46.57 39.86 25.18
C GLU A 136 -46.88 38.62 26.02
N THR A 137 -46.91 38.78 27.34
CA THR A 137 -47.58 37.84 28.25
C THR A 137 -48.88 38.52 28.67
N SER A 138 -50.01 38.01 28.20
CA SER A 138 -51.32 38.37 28.72
C SER A 138 -52.02 37.13 29.25
N SER A 139 -52.51 37.29 30.47
CA SER A 139 -53.14 36.30 31.34
C SER A 139 -54.51 35.85 30.86
N GLU A 140 -54.87 34.62 31.23
CA GLU A 140 -56.20 34.25 31.73
C GLU A 140 -56.03 33.28 32.92
#